data_AF-A0A453I4U2-F1
#
_entry.id   AF-A0A453I4U2-F1
#
_cell.length_a   1.000
_cell.length_b   1.000
_cell.length_c   1.000
_cell.angle_alpha   90.00
_cell.angle_beta   90.00
_cell.angle_gamma   90.00
#
_symmetry.space_group_name_H-M   'P 1'
#
loop_
_entity.id
_entity.type
_entity.pdbx_description
1 polymer ?
#
loop_
_entity_poly.entity_id
_entity_poly.type
_entity_poly.pdbx_seq_one_letter_code
_entity_poly.pdbx_strand_id
1 'polypeptide(L)'
;DGGGGMRWESTRKKRVVLRVGYVGSEYRGLQKQRDLSADSTIESVLESAIFKAGGILESNYGKLQKVGWERSSRTDKGVHSLATMISLKMEIPDRAWEKDPDGIALANFINSNLPDNIKVFSILPAQRYRGCSGVPWLTT
;
A
#
# COMPACT_ATOMS: atom_id res chain seq x y z
N ASP A 1 2.57 -19.18 20.01
CA ASP A 1 1.87 -19.39 18.73
C ASP A 1 2.06 -18.17 17.84
N GLY A 2 3.02 -18.11 16.91
CA GLY A 2 3.35 -19.14 15.91
C GLY A 2 2.75 -18.81 14.53
N GLY A 3 1.95 -17.74 14.39
CA GLY A 3 1.38 -17.30 13.12
C GLY A 3 2.39 -16.56 12.26
N GLY A 4 3.31 -17.27 11.63
CA GLY A 4 4.21 -16.73 10.62
C GLY A 4 3.42 -16.29 9.39
N GLY A 5 2.92 -15.05 9.39
CA GLY A 5 2.34 -14.43 8.20
C GLY A 5 3.33 -14.47 7.04
N MET A 6 2.83 -14.59 5.81
CA MET A 6 3.69 -14.62 4.63
C MET A 6 4.47 -13.29 4.54
N ARG A 7 5.80 -13.39 4.58
CA ARG A 7 6.72 -12.26 4.46
C ARG A 7 7.71 -12.53 3.32
N TRP A 8 7.92 -11.55 2.45
CA TRP A 8 8.92 -11.67 1.39
C TRP A 8 10.27 -11.09 1.81
N GLU A 9 11.33 -11.57 1.15
CA GLU A 9 12.66 -10.97 1.23
C GLU A 9 12.82 -9.92 0.12
N SER A 10 13.10 -8.68 0.52
CA SER A 10 13.25 -7.56 -0.41
C SER A 10 14.68 -7.40 -0.91
N THR A 11 14.85 -7.09 -2.19
CA THR A 11 16.17 -6.82 -2.80
C THR A 11 16.37 -5.37 -3.19
N ARG A 12 15.28 -4.62 -3.39
CA ARG A 12 15.35 -3.21 -3.81
C ARG A 12 14.12 -2.43 -3.40
N LYS A 13 14.30 -1.11 -3.31
CA LYS A 13 13.20 -0.17 -3.09
C LYS A 13 12.65 0.36 -4.43
N LYS A 14 11.33 0.32 -4.60
CA LYS A 14 10.65 0.91 -5.77
C LYS A 14 9.40 1.69 -5.36
N ARG A 15 9.09 2.75 -6.12
CA ARG A 15 7.79 3.39 -6.01
C ARG A 15 6.76 2.48 -6.68
N VAL A 16 5.67 2.19 -5.97
CA VAL A 16 4.58 1.34 -6.43
C VAL A 16 3.24 2.02 -6.21
N VAL A 17 2.21 1.51 -6.89
CA VAL A 17 0.80 1.86 -6.67
C VAL A 17 0.04 0.58 -6.31
N LEU A 18 -0.69 0.63 -5.21
CA LEU A 18 -1.61 -0.40 -4.74
C LEU A 18 -3.03 0.02 -5.14
N ARG A 19 -3.79 -0.93 -5.68
CA ARG A 19 -5.24 -0.77 -5.90
C ARG A 19 -5.99 -1.43 -4.75
N VAL A 20 -6.79 -0.66 -4.03
CA VAL A 20 -7.39 -1.10 -2.76
C VAL A 20 -8.91 -0.89 -2.77
N GLY A 21 -9.62 -1.91 -2.31
CA GLY A 21 -11.04 -1.85 -1.94
C GLY A 21 -11.23 -2.15 -0.47
N TYR A 22 -12.25 -1.56 0.16
CA TYR A 22 -12.57 -1.76 1.57
C TYR A 22 -14.03 -1.46 1.91
N VAL A 23 -14.51 -2.15 2.95
CA VAL A 23 -15.77 -1.85 3.63
C VAL A 23 -15.47 -0.94 4.82
N GLY A 24 -15.92 0.31 4.76
CA GLY A 24 -15.50 1.36 5.69
C GLY A 24 -16.22 1.41 7.03
N SER A 25 -17.24 0.58 7.26
CA SER A 25 -18.17 0.67 8.41
C SER A 25 -17.44 0.76 9.76
N GLU A 26 -16.40 -0.05 9.95
CA GLU A 26 -15.63 -0.14 11.20
C GLU A 26 -14.50 0.89 11.31
N TYR A 27 -14.30 1.72 10.28
CA TYR A 27 -13.15 2.61 10.17
C TYR A 27 -13.53 4.09 10.27
N ARG A 28 -12.67 4.85 10.93
CA ARG A 28 -12.78 6.31 11.11
C ARG A 28 -12.26 7.09 9.89
N GLY A 29 -12.45 6.52 8.70
CA GLY A 29 -12.00 7.05 7.43
C GLY A 29 -10.69 6.43 6.94
N LEU A 30 -10.21 6.94 5.79
CA LEU A 30 -9.00 6.43 5.15
C LEU A 30 -7.74 6.83 5.93
N GLN A 31 -7.61 8.13 6.23
CA GLN A 31 -6.36 8.73 6.64
C GLN A 31 -5.89 8.29 8.02
N LYS A 32 -4.62 7.92 8.17
CA LYS A 32 -4.00 7.67 9.48
C LYS A 32 -4.04 8.90 10.38
N GLN A 33 -4.53 8.73 11.61
CA GLN A 33 -4.58 9.74 12.65
C GLN A 33 -3.74 9.29 13.85
N ARG A 34 -3.01 10.21 14.50
CA ARG A 34 -2.05 9.88 15.56
C ARG A 34 -2.71 9.52 16.89
N ASP A 35 -3.89 10.08 17.14
CA ASP A 35 -4.58 9.97 18.43
C ASP A 35 -5.57 8.79 18.48
N LEU A 36 -5.62 7.99 17.42
CA LEU A 36 -6.49 6.82 17.31
C LEU A 36 -5.69 5.53 17.42
N SER A 37 -6.38 4.44 17.75
CA SER A 37 -5.77 3.10 17.79
C SER A 37 -5.23 2.70 16.41
N ALA A 38 -4.24 1.81 16.42
CA ALA A 38 -3.53 1.36 15.21
C ALA A 38 -4.45 0.72 14.14
N ASP A 39 -5.66 0.29 14.51
CA ASP A 39 -6.61 -0.36 13.60
C ASP A 39 -7.84 0.50 13.29
N SER A 40 -7.83 1.78 13.70
CA SER A 40 -8.98 2.68 13.55
C SER A 40 -9.18 3.21 12.13
N THR A 41 -8.16 3.15 11.27
CA THR A 41 -8.21 3.75 9.91
C THR A 41 -7.62 2.81 8.88
N ILE A 42 -8.09 2.91 7.64
CA ILE A 42 -7.69 2.02 6.54
C ILE A 42 -6.17 2.08 6.33
N GLU A 43 -5.56 3.26 6.36
CA GLU A 43 -4.11 3.40 6.17
C GLU A 43 -3.28 2.81 7.28
N SER A 44 -3.77 2.84 8.53
CA SER A 44 -3.03 2.26 9.64
C SER A 44 -2.99 0.73 9.53
N VAL A 45 -4.12 0.13 9.12
CA VAL A 45 -4.21 -1.31 8.84
C VAL A 45 -3.36 -1.70 7.63
N LEU A 46 -3.43 -0.94 6.53
CA LEU A 46 -2.59 -1.16 5.35
C LEU A 46 -1.10 -1.04 5.66
N GLU A 47 -0.68 -0.01 6.41
CA GLU A 47 0.73 0.17 6.80
C GLU A 47 1.24 -1.04 7.60
N SER A 48 0.44 -1.51 8.57
CA SER A 48 0.74 -2.70 9.38
C SER A 48 0.87 -3.95 8.51
N ALA A 49 -0.07 -4.19 7.60
CA ALA A 49 -0.05 -5.35 6.71
C ALA A 49 1.13 -5.32 5.72
N ILE A 50 1.44 -4.17 5.12
CA ILE A 50 2.60 -4.00 4.23
C ILE A 50 3.89 -4.24 5.01
N PHE A 51 4.00 -3.72 6.23
CA PHE A 51 5.16 -3.92 7.09
C PHE A 51 5.37 -5.40 7.44
N LYS A 52 4.31 -6.10 7.88
CA LYS A 52 4.35 -7.54 8.17
C LYS A 52 4.78 -8.35 6.96
N ALA A 53 4.25 -8.01 5.79
CA ALA A 53 4.56 -8.69 4.53
C ALA A 53 5.99 -8.43 4.02
N GLY A 54 6.73 -7.45 4.57
CA GLY A 54 8.12 -7.16 4.19
C GLY A 54 8.29 -5.95 3.28
N GLY A 55 7.23 -5.18 3.04
CA GLY A 55 7.25 -4.02 2.15
C GLY A 55 7.77 -2.73 2.80
N ILE A 56 7.88 -2.67 4.12
CA ILE A 56 8.40 -1.52 4.87
C ILE A 56 9.49 -2.01 5.82
N LEU A 57 10.63 -1.30 5.85
CA LEU A 57 11.68 -1.52 6.84
C LEU A 57 11.27 -1.01 8.21
N GLU A 58 11.73 -1.67 9.27
CA GLU A 58 11.52 -1.28 10.68
C GLU A 58 11.80 0.21 10.94
N SER A 59 12.91 0.73 10.40
CA SER A 59 13.33 2.13 10.56
C SER A 59 12.38 3.17 9.95
N ASN A 60 11.49 2.72 9.07
CA ASN A 60 10.48 3.52 8.37
C ASN A 60 9.06 3.27 8.87
N TYR A 61 8.81 2.20 9.64
CA TYR A 61 7.49 1.87 10.14
C TYR A 61 6.93 2.96 11.06
N GLY A 62 5.62 3.22 10.95
CA GLY A 62 4.91 4.30 11.66
C GLY A 62 5.17 5.70 11.11
N LYS A 63 5.98 5.83 10.04
CA LYS A 63 6.44 7.11 9.48
C LYS A 63 6.12 7.17 7.99
N LEU A 64 4.84 7.30 7.65
CA LEU A 64 4.33 7.37 6.27
C LEU A 64 5.09 8.38 5.37
N GLN A 65 5.56 9.49 5.94
CA GLN A 65 6.38 10.48 5.24
C GLN A 65 7.72 9.93 4.73
N LYS A 66 8.35 8.99 5.45
CA LYS A 66 9.65 8.40 5.05
C LYS A 66 9.51 7.47 3.84
N VAL A 67 8.34 6.87 3.65
CA VAL A 67 8.04 6.01 2.50
C VAL A 67 7.38 6.75 1.35
N GLY A 68 7.13 8.07 1.50
CA GLY A 68 6.47 8.88 0.46
C GLY A 68 5.07 8.37 0.14
N TRP A 69 4.29 8.09 1.19
CA TRP A 69 2.93 7.62 1.13
C TRP A 69 1.99 8.70 0.57
N GLU A 70 1.24 8.36 -0.48
CA GLU A 70 0.25 9.21 -1.13
C GLU A 70 -1.03 8.42 -1.41
N ARG A 71 -2.14 9.13 -1.54
CA ARG A 71 -3.50 8.59 -1.72
C ARG A 71 -4.23 9.34 -2.81
N SER A 72 -5.10 8.65 -3.55
CA SER A 72 -5.92 9.27 -4.60
C SER A 72 -7.08 10.10 -4.04
N SER A 73 -7.59 9.75 -2.87
CA SER A 73 -8.77 10.39 -2.28
C SER A 73 -8.64 10.40 -0.75
N ARG A 74 -9.51 11.17 -0.11
CA ARG A 74 -9.81 11.06 1.32
C ARG A 74 -11.24 10.55 1.45
N THR A 75 -11.50 9.73 2.47
CA THR A 75 -12.86 9.29 2.78
C THR A 75 -13.15 9.50 4.26
N ASP A 76 -14.39 9.86 4.55
CA ASP A 76 -14.88 10.04 5.91
C ASP A 76 -15.18 8.70 6.59
N LYS A 77 -15.52 8.76 7.89
CA LYS A 77 -15.90 7.59 8.69
C LYS A 77 -17.05 6.83 8.03
N GLY A 78 -16.94 5.50 7.99
CA GLY A 78 -17.99 4.62 7.47
C GLY A 78 -18.06 4.51 5.95
N VAL A 79 -17.32 5.31 5.18
CA VAL A 79 -17.38 5.32 3.72
C VAL A 79 -16.71 4.07 3.13
N HIS A 80 -17.40 3.36 2.25
CA HIS A 80 -16.87 2.24 1.47
C HIS A 80 -16.16 2.71 0.19
N SER A 81 -15.21 1.94 -0.32
CA SER A 81 -14.55 2.24 -1.58
C SER A 81 -14.09 0.99 -2.31
N LEU A 82 -14.18 0.98 -3.63
CA LEU A 82 -13.66 -0.11 -4.48
C LEU A 82 -12.35 0.27 -5.19
N ALA A 83 -12.07 1.56 -5.37
CA ALA A 83 -11.05 2.06 -6.29
C ALA A 83 -10.12 3.10 -5.63
N THR A 84 -9.72 2.86 -4.38
CA THR A 84 -8.73 3.73 -3.72
C THR A 84 -7.33 3.33 -4.17
N MET A 85 -6.54 4.31 -4.61
CA MET A 85 -5.16 4.09 -5.02
C MET A 85 -4.24 4.64 -3.95
N ILE A 86 -3.30 3.82 -3.48
CA ILE A 86 -2.26 4.21 -2.54
C ILE A 86 -0.91 4.05 -3.23
N SER A 87 -0.03 5.04 -3.12
CA SER A 87 1.33 4.93 -3.65
C SER A 87 2.37 5.15 -2.56
N LEU A 88 3.45 4.39 -2.61
CA LEU A 88 4.56 4.47 -1.65
C LEU A 88 5.85 3.89 -2.25
N LYS A 89 6.98 4.19 -1.63
CA LYS A 89 8.25 3.51 -1.86
C LYS A 89 8.31 2.25 -1.00
N MET A 90 8.09 1.11 -1.62
CA MET A 90 8.03 -0.19 -0.97
C MET A 90 9.30 -0.99 -1.23
N GLU A 91 9.69 -1.83 -0.28
CA GLU A 91 10.73 -2.83 -0.44
C GLU A 91 10.16 -4.03 -1.22
N ILE A 92 10.78 -4.39 -2.35
CA ILE A 92 10.25 -5.33 -3.34
C ILE A 92 11.18 -6.54 -3.49
N PRO A 93 10.66 -7.76 -3.61
CA PRO A 93 11.47 -8.94 -3.92
C PRO A 93 12.08 -8.84 -5.33
N ASP A 94 13.11 -9.66 -5.59
CA ASP A 94 13.66 -9.68 -6.94
C ASP A 94 12.61 -10.20 -7.95
N ARG A 95 12.64 -9.68 -9.17
CA ARG A 95 11.78 -10.11 -10.29
C ARG A 95 10.27 -10.17 -9.99
N ALA A 96 9.79 -9.36 -9.03
CA ALA A 96 8.41 -9.42 -8.53
C ALA A 96 7.29 -9.38 -9.58
N TRP A 97 7.55 -8.79 -10.77
CA TRP A 97 6.56 -8.67 -11.85
C TRP A 97 6.92 -9.47 -13.12
N GLU A 98 8.02 -10.24 -13.12
CA GLU A 98 8.47 -10.95 -14.34
C GLU A 98 7.49 -12.06 -14.75
N LYS A 99 6.94 -12.80 -13.77
CA LYS A 99 5.93 -13.85 -13.96
C LYS A 99 4.55 -13.47 -13.44
N ASP A 100 4.40 -12.21 -13.01
CA ASP A 100 3.18 -11.67 -12.40
C ASP A 100 3.02 -10.19 -12.80
N PRO A 101 2.67 -9.93 -14.08
CA PRO A 101 2.61 -8.56 -14.61
C PRO A 101 1.55 -7.71 -13.91
N ASP A 102 0.53 -8.34 -13.33
CA ASP A 102 -0.54 -7.68 -12.59
C ASP A 102 -0.20 -7.47 -11.10
N GLY A 103 0.90 -8.04 -10.59
CA GLY A 103 1.35 -7.88 -9.21
C GLY A 103 0.38 -8.48 -8.18
N ILE A 104 -0.28 -9.58 -8.53
CA ILE A 104 -1.26 -10.30 -7.71
C ILE A 104 -0.59 -11.06 -6.57
N ALA A 105 0.58 -11.64 -6.80
CA ALA A 105 1.32 -12.38 -5.78
C ALA A 105 1.67 -11.45 -4.61
N LEU A 106 2.25 -10.28 -4.88
CA LEU A 106 2.55 -9.28 -3.85
C LEU A 106 1.28 -8.83 -3.11
N ALA A 107 0.19 -8.60 -3.86
CA ALA A 107 -1.10 -8.27 -3.25
C ALA A 107 -1.56 -9.36 -2.28
N ASN A 108 -1.41 -10.64 -2.64
CA ASN A 108 -1.77 -11.77 -1.80
C ASN A 108 -0.93 -11.87 -0.52
N PHE A 109 0.38 -11.58 -0.57
CA PHE A 109 1.21 -11.48 0.62
C PHE A 109 0.67 -10.42 1.60
N ILE A 110 0.33 -9.24 1.10
CA ILE A 110 -0.28 -8.19 1.95
C ILE A 110 -1.65 -8.63 2.45
N ASN A 111 -2.50 -9.19 1.59
CA ASN A 111 -3.85 -9.64 1.94
C ASN A 111 -3.84 -10.71 3.03
N SER A 112 -2.80 -11.57 3.11
CA SER A 112 -2.67 -12.56 4.19
C SER A 112 -2.49 -11.92 5.59
N ASN A 113 -2.19 -10.63 5.64
CA ASN A 113 -2.03 -9.82 6.84
C ASN A 113 -3.17 -8.79 7.02
N LEU A 114 -4.17 -8.78 6.15
CA LEU A 114 -5.32 -7.89 6.19
C LEU A 114 -6.57 -8.60 6.73
N PRO A 115 -7.49 -7.86 7.37
CA PRO A 115 -8.84 -8.37 7.65
C PRO A 115 -9.63 -8.53 6.35
N ASP A 116 -10.66 -9.40 6.36
CA ASP A 116 -11.48 -9.74 5.19
C ASP A 116 -12.20 -8.53 4.55
N ASN A 117 -12.36 -7.45 5.31
CA ASN A 117 -13.04 -6.23 4.87
C ASN A 117 -12.13 -5.22 4.14
N ILE A 118 -10.85 -5.53 3.94
CA ILE A 118 -9.90 -4.75 3.12
C ILE A 118 -9.20 -5.69 2.14
N LYS A 119 -9.12 -5.29 0.87
CA LYS A 119 -8.45 -6.06 -0.17
C LYS A 119 -7.53 -5.19 -1.01
N VAL A 120 -6.30 -5.63 -1.17
CA VAL A 120 -5.40 -5.16 -2.24
C VAL A 120 -5.62 -6.04 -3.46
N PHE A 121 -6.03 -5.43 -4.57
CA PHE A 121 -6.28 -6.15 -5.82
C PHE A 121 -5.01 -6.36 -6.64
N SER A 122 -4.12 -5.36 -6.66
CA SER A 122 -2.86 -5.42 -7.40
C SER A 122 -1.84 -4.41 -6.87
N ILE A 123 -0.56 -4.70 -7.15
CA ILE A 123 0.56 -3.80 -6.84
C ILE A 123 1.44 -3.65 -8.07
N LEU A 124 1.50 -2.44 -8.63
CA LEU A 124 2.24 -2.19 -9.87
C LEU A 124 3.36 -1.17 -9.64
N PRO A 125 4.48 -1.26 -10.39
CA PRO A 125 5.52 -0.24 -10.32
C PRO A 125 4.95 1.10 -10.80
N ALA A 126 5.16 2.16 -10.01
CA ALA A 126 4.89 3.51 -10.46
C ALA A 126 6.05 3.94 -11.36
N GLN A 127 5.84 3.94 -12.67
CA GLN A 127 6.87 4.40 -13.59
C GLN A 127 7.12 5.89 -13.34
N ARG A 128 8.31 6.25 -12.86
CA ARG A 128 8.81 7.61 -13.08
C ARG A 128 9.01 7.74 -14.58
N TYR A 129 8.25 8.61 -15.22
CA TYR A 129 8.52 9.03 -16.58
C TYR A 129 9.99 9.48 -16.65
N ARG A 130 10.84 8.66 -17.28
CA ARG A 130 12.23 9.00 -17.59
C ARG A 130 12.27 9.31 -19.07
N GLY A 131 12.12 10.59 -19.41
CA GLY A 131 12.48 11.13 -20.72
C GLY A 131 11.31 11.57 -21.59
N CYS A 132 11.01 12.87 -21.53
CA CYS A 132 11.16 13.76 -22.68
C CYS A 132 11.47 15.14 -22.09
N SER A 133 12.69 15.61 -22.30
CA SER A 133 12.97 17.04 -22.28
C SER A 133 12.08 17.69 -23.34
N GLY A 134 10.99 18.34 -22.93
CA GLY A 134 10.26 19.26 -23.80
C GLY A 134 8.78 19.00 -24.09
N VAL A 135 7.97 18.54 -23.13
CA VAL A 135 6.50 18.74 -23.25
C VAL A 135 5.89 19.12 -21.91
N PRO A 136 5.48 20.38 -21.69
CA PRO A 136 5.01 20.85 -20.40
C PRO A 136 3.48 20.89 -20.33
N TRP A 137 2.75 19.78 -20.50
CA TRP A 137 1.30 19.81 -20.24
C TRP A 137 0.79 18.44 -19.74
N LEU A 138 0.47 18.37 -18.44
CA LEU A 138 -0.71 17.74 -17.83
C LEU A 138 -0.46 17.48 -16.34
N THR A 139 -0.60 18.54 -15.56
CA THR A 139 -1.24 18.46 -14.24
C THR A 139 -2.35 19.50 -14.26
N THR A 140 -3.59 19.03 -14.13
CA THR A 140 -4.75 19.84 -13.73
C THR A 140 -4.45 20.69 -12.52
#